data_AF-A0A4Z0GIA7-F1
#
_entry.id   AF-A0A4Z0GIA7-F1
#
_cell.length_a   1.000
_cell.length_b   1.000
_cell.length_c   1.000
_cell.angle_alpha   90.00
_cell.angle_beta   90.00
_cell.angle_gamma   90.00
#
_symmetry.space_group_name_H-M   'P 1'
#
loop_
_entity.id
_entity.type
_entity.pdbx_description
1 polymer ?
#
loop_
_entity_poly.entity_id
_entity_poly.type
_entity_poly.pdbx_seq_one_letter_code
_entity_poly.pdbx_strand_id
1 'polypeptide(L)'
;MKKIILVWIVLLGVVLSGCGKTTGESTKTSPQNSIQSTKTTETTSQSSEQKTKPAVKTSTSKSSTSSEVLQASDNIGGVWLARGEQDGASSTWYFNNGQLTINYVYHFSYVIAKNKDPHGYTVITIKNSEGKQQHALLLKRNGSDFEGITAEGEAYNKFSADGTIPEGQIIKFTFQKNAWGSMDEAIDFYENTYKNTNNEISKDISWNNYRRSLWSLVKKGTSGDTIVLHWTNISGAGGSFDQFVKNDRTTVITFFDGNVGYPNHPTVRHTVRNADYKVIKTEELWKQ
;
A
#
# COMPACT_ATOMS: atom_id res chain seq x y z
N MET A 1 1.09 46.21 14.27
CA MET A 1 -0.22 45.52 14.34
C MET A 1 0.02 44.06 13.97
N LYS A 2 -0.08 43.15 14.95
CA LYS A 2 0.15 41.71 14.78
C LYS A 2 -1.03 41.10 14.02
N LYS A 3 -0.78 40.48 12.86
CA LYS A 3 -1.76 39.64 12.18
C LYS A 3 -1.58 38.20 12.67
N ILE A 4 -2.60 37.73 13.37
CA ILE A 4 -2.75 36.34 13.83
C ILE A 4 -3.06 35.50 12.59
N ILE A 5 -2.16 34.60 12.22
CA ILE A 5 -2.40 33.58 11.20
C ILE A 5 -3.01 32.37 11.92
N LEU A 6 -4.26 32.08 11.58
CA LEU A 6 -4.98 30.87 12.00
C LEU A 6 -4.28 29.65 11.39
N VAL A 7 -3.64 28.85 12.24
CA VAL A 7 -3.10 27.54 11.87
C VAL A 7 -4.26 26.54 11.83
N TRP A 8 -4.64 26.09 10.64
CA TRP A 8 -5.52 24.95 10.47
C TRP A 8 -4.74 23.68 10.77
N ILE A 9 -4.93 23.17 11.98
CA ILE A 9 -4.55 21.81 12.37
C ILE A 9 -5.55 20.87 11.67
N VAL A 10 -5.20 20.33 10.50
CA VAL A 10 -5.85 19.12 9.97
C VAL A 10 -5.19 17.93 10.65
N LEU A 11 -5.63 17.69 11.88
CA LEU A 11 -5.53 16.38 12.51
C LEU A 11 -6.33 15.41 11.63
N LEU A 12 -5.72 14.28 11.24
CA LEU A 12 -6.43 13.07 10.82
C LEU A 12 -7.20 12.53 12.04
N GLY A 13 -8.30 13.21 12.38
CA GLY A 13 -9.23 12.85 13.43
C GLY A 13 -10.41 12.10 12.84
N VAL A 14 -10.35 10.77 12.89
CA VAL A 14 -11.55 9.94 12.71
C VAL A 14 -12.40 10.11 13.96
N VAL A 15 -13.44 10.93 13.87
CA VAL A 15 -14.49 11.03 14.87
C VAL A 15 -15.42 9.83 14.69
N LEU A 16 -15.25 8.82 15.53
CA LEU A 16 -16.25 7.77 15.74
C LEU A 16 -17.35 8.32 16.65
N SER A 17 -18.36 8.95 16.04
CA SER A 17 -19.66 9.16 16.70
C SER A 17 -20.45 7.86 16.61
N GLY A 18 -20.29 7.00 17.61
CA GLY A 18 -21.19 5.88 17.88
C GLY A 18 -22.23 6.28 18.92
N CYS A 19 -23.50 6.34 18.53
CA CYS A 19 -24.63 6.05 19.43
C CYS A 19 -25.88 5.76 18.60
N GLY A 20 -26.26 4.49 18.50
CA GLY A 20 -27.46 4.03 17.83
C GLY A 20 -27.71 2.56 18.17
N LYS A 21 -28.57 2.34 19.15
CA LYS A 21 -28.89 1.05 19.79
C LYS A 21 -29.49 0.02 18.82
N THR A 22 -29.18 -1.23 19.13
CA THR A 22 -29.74 -2.51 18.67
C THR A 22 -31.26 -2.64 18.83
N THR A 23 -31.95 -3.21 17.84
CA THR A 23 -32.99 -4.27 17.96
C THR A 23 -33.26 -4.81 16.54
N GLY A 24 -33.02 -6.09 16.23
CA GLY A 24 -34.08 -7.11 16.19
C GLY A 24 -33.89 -8.05 14.98
N GLU A 25 -34.18 -9.33 15.19
CA GLU A 25 -33.84 -10.52 14.41
C GLU A 25 -34.78 -10.86 13.23
N SER A 26 -34.23 -11.67 12.29
CA SER A 26 -34.87 -12.70 11.42
C SER A 26 -35.92 -12.23 10.38
N THR A 27 -35.90 -12.69 9.11
CA THR A 27 -36.29 -14.06 8.74
C THR A 27 -35.95 -14.37 7.26
N LYS A 28 -35.63 -15.63 6.98
CA LYS A 28 -35.49 -16.34 5.68
C LYS A 28 -36.57 -16.03 4.64
N THR A 29 -36.23 -16.00 3.35
CA THR A 29 -36.72 -16.95 2.31
C THR A 29 -36.00 -16.80 0.96
N SER A 30 -35.67 -17.93 0.34
CA SER A 30 -35.40 -18.11 -1.10
C SER A 30 -36.73 -18.52 -1.78
N PRO A 31 -36.94 -18.28 -3.09
CA PRO A 31 -36.79 -19.40 -4.03
C PRO A 31 -36.29 -19.06 -5.46
N GLN A 32 -36.01 -20.16 -6.16
CA GLN A 32 -35.47 -20.45 -7.49
C GLN A 32 -36.31 -20.08 -8.75
N ASN A 33 -35.57 -20.04 -9.88
CA ASN A 33 -35.88 -20.43 -11.28
C ASN A 33 -36.89 -19.57 -12.08
N SER A 34 -36.70 -19.27 -13.37
CA SER A 34 -36.39 -20.12 -14.55
C SER A 34 -35.73 -19.29 -15.70
N ILE A 35 -34.62 -19.74 -16.30
CA ILE A 35 -34.47 -20.42 -17.62
C ILE A 35 -35.50 -20.00 -18.69
N GLN A 36 -35.06 -19.36 -19.81
CA GLN A 36 -34.87 -20.04 -21.11
C GLN A 36 -34.28 -19.11 -22.21
N SER A 37 -33.28 -19.67 -22.89
CA SER A 37 -32.63 -19.41 -24.19
C SER A 37 -33.50 -18.70 -25.26
N THR A 38 -32.98 -18.04 -26.32
CA THR A 38 -32.32 -18.68 -27.49
C THR A 38 -31.84 -17.61 -28.52
N LYS A 39 -30.55 -17.68 -28.91
CA LYS A 39 -29.98 -17.73 -30.28
C LYS A 39 -30.11 -16.55 -31.29
N THR A 40 -28.94 -15.96 -31.58
CA THR A 40 -28.26 -15.68 -32.88
C THR A 40 -29.07 -15.60 -34.17
N THR A 41 -28.84 -14.59 -35.02
CA THR A 41 -28.28 -14.70 -36.40
C THR A 41 -27.94 -13.30 -36.99
N GLU A 42 -26.83 -13.26 -37.71
CA GLU A 42 -26.22 -12.15 -38.47
C GLU A 42 -26.93 -11.88 -39.81
N THR A 43 -26.76 -10.68 -40.38
CA THR A 43 -26.86 -10.46 -41.84
C THR A 43 -25.87 -9.38 -42.31
N THR A 44 -25.15 -9.68 -43.39
CA THR A 44 -24.12 -8.87 -44.08
C THR A 44 -24.66 -8.29 -45.41
N SER A 45 -23.93 -7.29 -45.96
CA SER A 45 -23.85 -6.84 -47.39
C SER A 45 -24.83 -5.73 -47.80
N GLN A 46 -24.54 -4.69 -48.60
CA GLN A 46 -23.63 -4.45 -49.75
C GLN A 46 -23.58 -2.91 -50.03
N SER A 47 -22.41 -2.27 -50.26
CA SER A 47 -21.81 -1.77 -51.53
C SER A 47 -22.63 -0.88 -52.49
N SER A 48 -22.13 0.34 -52.78
CA SER A 48 -21.95 0.89 -54.16
C SER A 48 -21.26 2.27 -54.16
N GLU A 49 -20.36 2.46 -55.13
CA GLU A 49 -19.50 3.64 -55.38
C GLU A 49 -20.19 4.72 -56.24
N GLN A 50 -19.82 5.99 -56.07
CA GLN A 50 -19.68 6.92 -57.21
C GLN A 50 -18.75 8.12 -56.93
N LYS A 51 -17.83 8.36 -57.87
CA LYS A 51 -16.81 9.44 -57.92
C LYS A 51 -17.40 10.80 -58.30
N THR A 52 -16.88 11.89 -57.69
CA THR A 52 -16.43 13.11 -58.40
C THR A 52 -15.60 14.05 -57.48
N LYS A 53 -14.55 14.68 -58.04
CA LYS A 53 -13.69 15.75 -57.49
C LYS A 53 -13.64 16.85 -58.60
N PRO A 54 -13.07 18.06 -58.45
CA PRO A 54 -12.42 18.69 -57.28
C PRO A 54 -12.68 20.22 -57.10
N ALA A 55 -12.28 20.79 -55.96
CA ALA A 55 -11.89 22.21 -55.88
C ALA A 55 -10.88 22.48 -54.74
N VAL A 56 -9.85 23.23 -55.09
CA VAL A 56 -8.66 23.60 -54.33
C VAL A 56 -8.94 24.79 -53.40
N LYS A 57 -8.50 24.74 -52.13
CA LYS A 57 -7.98 25.92 -51.42
C LYS A 57 -6.85 25.54 -50.46
N THR A 58 -5.73 26.21 -50.72
CA THR A 58 -4.47 26.27 -50.00
C THR A 58 -4.68 26.70 -48.54
N SER A 59 -4.09 25.98 -47.59
CA SER A 59 -3.56 26.62 -46.39
C SER A 59 -2.32 25.88 -45.93
N THR A 60 -1.25 26.65 -45.82
CA THR A 60 0.09 26.26 -45.43
C THR A 60 0.04 25.70 -44.02
N SER A 61 0.16 24.37 -43.88
CA SER A 61 0.31 23.77 -42.55
C SER A 61 1.67 24.19 -42.00
N LYS A 62 1.63 25.04 -40.96
CA LYS A 62 2.79 25.36 -40.13
C LYS A 62 3.08 24.10 -39.33
N SER A 63 3.88 23.22 -39.92
CA SER A 63 4.50 22.10 -39.22
C SER A 63 5.45 22.65 -38.16
N SER A 64 5.16 22.34 -36.91
CA SER A 64 6.18 22.13 -35.87
C SER A 64 5.49 21.59 -34.62
N THR A 65 4.85 20.43 -34.76
CA THR A 65 4.69 19.55 -33.60
C THR A 65 6.07 18.96 -33.36
N SER A 66 6.91 19.70 -32.63
CA SER A 66 8.03 19.10 -31.91
C SER A 66 7.43 17.94 -31.14
N SER A 67 7.72 16.73 -31.59
CA SER A 67 7.21 15.51 -30.98
C SER A 67 7.86 15.43 -29.61
N GLU A 68 7.17 15.95 -28.60
CA GLU A 68 7.65 15.97 -27.24
C GLU A 68 7.87 14.50 -26.85
N VAL A 69 9.15 14.12 -26.72
CA VAL A 69 9.51 12.75 -26.36
C VAL A 69 9.05 12.55 -24.93
N LEU A 70 7.89 11.91 -24.77
CA LEU A 70 7.31 11.63 -23.46
C LEU A 70 8.28 10.72 -22.68
N GLN A 71 8.80 11.23 -21.58
CA GLN A 71 9.69 10.46 -20.70
C GLN A 71 8.87 9.43 -19.93
N ALA A 72 9.36 8.20 -19.84
CA ALA A 72 8.72 7.16 -19.04
C ALA A 72 8.76 7.50 -17.54
N SER A 73 7.72 7.08 -16.80
CA SER A 73 7.67 7.22 -15.34
C SER A 73 8.71 6.37 -14.63
N ASP A 74 9.13 6.82 -13.45
CA ASP A 74 10.06 6.10 -12.61
C ASP A 74 9.41 4.89 -11.92
N ASN A 75 10.22 3.86 -11.65
CA ASN A 75 9.81 2.76 -10.78
C ASN A 75 9.91 3.21 -9.31
N ILE A 76 8.81 3.08 -8.58
CA ILE A 76 8.65 3.54 -7.19
C ILE A 76 8.36 2.39 -6.21
N GLY A 77 8.48 1.14 -6.66
CA GLY A 77 8.22 -0.03 -5.82
C GLY A 77 9.15 -0.11 -4.60
N GLY A 78 8.62 -0.63 -3.49
CA GLY A 78 9.36 -0.84 -2.25
C GLY A 78 8.92 0.09 -1.12
N VAL A 79 9.73 0.10 -0.05
CA VAL A 79 9.45 0.82 1.19
C VAL A 79 10.22 2.14 1.22
N TRP A 80 9.52 3.20 1.55
CA TRP A 80 10.02 4.57 1.56
C TRP A 80 9.70 5.24 2.90
N LEU A 81 10.67 5.96 3.44
CA LEU A 81 10.43 6.90 4.53
C LEU A 81 10.07 8.24 3.90
N ALA A 82 8.81 8.64 4.04
CA ALA A 82 8.32 9.94 3.63
C ALA A 82 8.46 10.92 4.80
N ARG A 83 9.16 12.04 4.59
CA ARG A 83 9.35 13.08 5.59
C ARG A 83 9.03 14.46 5.00
N GLY A 84 8.13 15.17 5.65
CA GLY A 84 7.82 16.55 5.31
C GLY A 84 8.98 17.48 5.63
N GLU A 85 9.41 18.31 4.67
CA GLU A 85 10.53 19.22 4.88
C GLU A 85 10.17 20.36 5.86
N GLN A 86 8.94 20.83 5.80
CA GLN A 86 8.46 21.98 6.56
C GLN A 86 8.14 21.67 8.02
N ASP A 87 7.49 20.53 8.32
CA ASP A 87 7.04 20.16 9.67
C ASP A 87 7.85 19.01 10.30
N GLY A 88 8.71 18.35 9.52
CA GLY A 88 9.49 17.20 9.96
C GLY A 88 8.67 15.93 10.23
N ALA A 89 7.35 15.93 10.00
CA ALA A 89 6.49 14.77 10.19
C ALA A 89 6.90 13.66 9.23
N SER A 90 6.81 12.40 9.70
CA SER A 90 7.26 11.25 8.92
C SER A 90 6.24 10.12 8.91
N SER A 91 6.23 9.38 7.81
CA SER A 91 5.42 8.18 7.62
C SER A 91 6.16 7.15 6.77
N THR A 92 5.83 5.88 6.95
CA THR A 92 6.36 4.79 6.10
C THR A 92 5.38 4.49 4.98
N TRP A 93 5.85 4.47 3.74
CA TRP A 93 5.04 4.23 2.54
C TRP A 93 5.57 3.01 1.82
N TYR A 94 4.70 2.04 1.57
CA TYR A 94 5.04 0.81 0.88
C TYR A 94 4.23 0.69 -0.40
N PHE A 95 4.90 0.82 -1.54
CA PHE A 95 4.31 0.64 -2.86
C PHE A 95 4.59 -0.78 -3.35
N ASN A 96 3.54 -1.59 -3.47
CA ASN A 96 3.66 -2.98 -3.91
C ASN A 96 2.51 -3.35 -4.85
N ASN A 97 2.82 -3.56 -6.13
CA ASN A 97 1.88 -4.11 -7.13
C ASN A 97 0.51 -3.41 -7.16
N GLY A 98 0.48 -2.08 -7.09
CA GLY A 98 -0.76 -1.28 -7.12
C GLY A 98 -1.46 -1.15 -5.76
N GLN A 99 -0.92 -1.75 -4.70
CA GLN A 99 -1.35 -1.54 -3.32
C GLN A 99 -0.34 -0.65 -2.59
N LEU A 100 -0.85 0.44 -2.00
CA LEU A 100 -0.07 1.35 -1.16
C LEU A 100 -0.44 1.06 0.30
N THR A 101 0.55 0.73 1.13
CA THR A 101 0.38 0.66 2.58
C THR A 101 1.11 1.82 3.25
N ILE A 102 0.41 2.62 4.04
CA ILE A 102 0.98 3.72 4.83
C ILE A 102 1.00 3.31 6.30
N ASN A 103 2.12 3.56 6.97
CA ASN A 103 2.35 3.25 8.39
C ASN A 103 1.95 1.81 8.75
N TYR A 104 2.30 0.88 7.88
CA TYR A 104 2.13 -0.58 8.01
C TYR A 104 0.69 -1.12 7.97
N VAL A 105 -0.35 -0.28 8.14
CA VAL A 105 -1.74 -0.72 8.36
C VAL A 105 -2.80 -0.02 7.51
N TYR A 106 -2.49 1.13 6.91
CA TYR A 106 -3.46 1.87 6.10
C TYR A 106 -3.32 1.49 4.64
N HIS A 107 -4.32 0.84 4.08
CA HIS A 107 -4.27 0.31 2.73
C HIS A 107 -5.04 1.19 1.73
N PHE A 108 -4.38 1.50 0.63
CA PHE A 108 -4.90 2.25 -0.51
C PHE A 108 -4.58 1.47 -1.79
N SER A 109 -5.30 1.80 -2.87
CA SER A 109 -4.87 1.40 -4.20
C SER A 109 -4.19 2.57 -4.90
N TYR A 110 -3.28 2.29 -5.81
CA TYR A 110 -2.64 3.33 -6.61
C TYR A 110 -2.41 2.88 -8.06
N VAL A 111 -2.32 3.86 -8.95
CA VAL A 111 -1.94 3.67 -10.36
C VAL A 111 -0.86 4.69 -10.69
N ILE A 112 0.18 4.25 -11.42
CA ILE A 112 1.24 5.12 -11.93
C ILE A 112 0.92 5.46 -13.38
N ALA A 113 0.96 6.74 -13.75
CA ALA A 113 0.90 7.15 -15.14
C ALA A 113 2.05 6.53 -15.93
N LYS A 114 1.82 6.13 -17.19
CA LYS A 114 2.86 5.49 -18.02
C LYS A 114 4.06 6.41 -18.27
N ASN A 115 3.78 7.69 -18.48
CA ASN A 115 4.78 8.71 -18.77
C ASN A 115 4.73 9.79 -17.70
N LYS A 116 5.85 10.50 -17.57
CA LYS A 116 5.94 11.71 -16.77
C LYS A 116 5.03 12.79 -17.34
N ASP A 117 4.55 13.67 -16.47
CA ASP A 117 3.84 14.87 -16.88
C ASP A 117 4.80 15.87 -17.58
N PRO A 118 4.27 16.96 -18.19
CA PRO A 118 5.10 18.00 -18.82
C PRO A 118 6.08 18.69 -17.87
N HIS A 119 5.86 18.59 -16.55
CA HIS A 119 6.75 19.13 -15.52
C HIS A 119 7.83 18.12 -15.07
N GLY A 120 7.83 16.91 -15.62
CA GLY A 120 8.80 15.84 -15.35
C GLY A 120 8.50 15.01 -14.10
N TYR A 121 7.28 15.07 -13.55
CA TYR A 121 6.86 14.25 -12.43
C TYR A 121 6.36 12.88 -12.87
N THR A 122 6.74 11.85 -12.13
CA THR A 122 5.99 10.59 -12.08
C THR A 122 4.70 10.85 -11.32
N VAL A 123 3.57 10.73 -12.01
CA VAL A 123 2.24 10.97 -11.43
C VAL A 123 1.65 9.68 -10.91
N ILE A 124 1.30 9.66 -9.63
CA ILE A 124 0.67 8.53 -8.96
C ILE A 124 -0.73 8.94 -8.52
N THR A 125 -1.75 8.26 -9.01
CA THR A 125 -3.12 8.44 -8.53
C THR A 125 -3.40 7.45 -7.41
N ILE A 126 -3.64 7.95 -6.20
CA ILE A 126 -3.97 7.17 -5.01
C ILE A 126 -5.48 7.21 -4.80
N LYS A 127 -6.08 6.06 -4.53
CA LYS A 127 -7.51 5.91 -4.25
C LYS A 127 -7.73 5.27 -2.89
N ASN A 128 -8.60 5.87 -2.09
CA ASN A 128 -9.05 5.25 -0.86
C ASN A 128 -9.86 3.97 -1.15
N SER A 129 -9.99 3.11 -0.14
CA SER A 129 -10.68 1.82 -0.23
C SER A 129 -12.15 1.93 -0.66
N GLU A 130 -12.78 3.07 -0.44
CA GLU A 130 -14.16 3.35 -0.89
C GLU A 130 -14.25 3.92 -2.31
N GLY A 131 -13.12 4.24 -2.96
CA GLY A 131 -13.05 4.81 -4.31
C GLY A 131 -13.63 6.23 -4.46
N LYS A 132 -14.10 6.84 -3.37
CA LYS A 132 -14.82 8.12 -3.37
C LYS A 132 -13.90 9.33 -3.48
N GLN A 133 -12.63 9.19 -3.11
CA GLN A 133 -11.65 10.28 -3.16
C GLN A 133 -10.38 9.78 -3.85
N GLN A 134 -9.85 10.65 -4.72
CA GLN A 134 -8.61 10.44 -5.44
C GLN A 134 -7.65 11.57 -5.08
N HIS A 135 -6.39 11.20 -4.94
CA HIS A 135 -5.29 12.11 -4.67
C HIS A 135 -4.20 11.86 -5.71
N ALA A 136 -3.41 12.88 -6.02
CA ALA A 136 -2.19 12.71 -6.79
C ALA A 136 -0.98 12.83 -5.86
N LEU A 137 -0.01 11.95 -6.04
CA LEU A 137 1.34 12.12 -5.54
C LEU A 137 2.25 12.33 -6.76
N LEU A 138 2.89 13.49 -6.81
CA LEU A 138 3.77 13.92 -7.88
C LEU A 138 5.20 13.70 -7.41
N LEU A 139 5.91 12.73 -8.00
CA LEU A 139 7.28 12.38 -7.60
C LEU A 139 8.30 12.81 -8.64
N LYS A 140 9.34 13.51 -8.19
CA LYS A 140 10.51 13.87 -8.98
C LYS A 140 11.73 13.18 -8.42
N ARG A 141 12.49 12.53 -9.30
CA ARG A 141 13.69 11.78 -8.88
C ARG A 141 14.78 12.73 -8.42
N ASN A 142 15.36 12.43 -7.25
CA ASN A 142 16.51 13.12 -6.68
C ASN A 142 17.56 12.08 -6.26
N GLY A 143 18.46 11.72 -7.18
CA GLY A 143 19.41 10.62 -6.99
C GLY A 143 18.73 9.25 -6.87
N SER A 144 18.99 8.54 -5.77
CA SER A 144 18.30 7.29 -5.41
C SER A 144 16.92 7.51 -4.77
N ASP A 145 16.62 8.75 -4.39
CA ASP A 145 15.45 9.15 -3.62
C ASP A 145 14.44 9.89 -4.51
N PHE A 146 13.31 10.30 -3.91
CA PHE A 146 12.34 11.19 -4.56
C PHE A 146 12.02 12.40 -3.68
N GLU A 147 11.71 13.50 -4.35
CA GLU A 147 10.93 14.60 -3.79
C GLU A 147 9.49 14.46 -4.28
N GLY A 148 8.54 14.70 -3.38
CA GLY A 148 7.14 14.51 -3.64
C GLY A 148 6.28 15.68 -3.20
N ILE A 149 5.18 15.88 -3.92
CA ILE A 149 4.13 16.84 -3.59
C ILE A 149 2.79 16.11 -3.71
N THR A 150 1.89 16.31 -2.75
CA THR A 150 0.53 15.78 -2.82
C THR A 150 -0.44 16.82 -3.36
N ALA A 151 -1.37 16.38 -4.21
CA ALA A 151 -2.52 17.14 -4.65
C ALA A 151 -3.79 16.45 -4.12
N GLU A 152 -4.55 17.16 -3.28
CA GLU A 152 -5.74 16.63 -2.62
C GLU A 152 -6.91 17.62 -2.74
N GLY A 153 -8.15 17.13 -2.74
CA GLY A 153 -9.34 17.99 -2.80
C GLY A 153 -9.33 18.94 -4.00
N GLU A 154 -9.44 20.25 -3.75
CA GLU A 154 -9.41 21.26 -4.82
C GLU A 154 -8.08 21.28 -5.59
N ALA A 155 -6.96 21.02 -4.92
CA ALA A 155 -5.66 20.95 -5.57
C ALA A 155 -5.58 19.77 -6.55
N TYR A 156 -6.17 18.63 -6.19
CA TYR A 156 -6.30 17.49 -7.10
C TYR A 156 -7.14 17.85 -8.32
N ASN A 157 -8.28 18.51 -8.12
CA ASN A 157 -9.18 18.90 -9.22
C ASN A 157 -8.48 19.85 -10.20
N LYS A 158 -7.73 20.83 -9.70
CA LYS A 158 -6.94 21.75 -10.52
C LYS A 158 -5.86 21.00 -11.30
N PHE A 159 -5.02 20.24 -10.61
CA PHE A 159 -3.99 19.41 -11.24
C PHE A 159 -4.57 18.49 -12.33
N SER A 160 -5.70 17.84 -12.06
CA SER A 160 -6.34 16.94 -13.03
C SER A 160 -6.95 17.67 -14.23
N ALA A 161 -7.32 18.95 -14.09
CA ALA A 161 -7.95 19.72 -15.16
C ALA A 161 -6.93 20.36 -16.11
N ASP A 162 -5.83 20.90 -15.57
CA ASP A 162 -4.88 21.69 -16.35
C ASP A 162 -3.40 21.41 -16.05
N GLY A 163 -3.10 20.46 -15.17
CA GLY A 163 -1.72 20.12 -14.79
C GLY A 163 -1.09 21.07 -13.76
N THR A 164 -1.85 22.01 -13.19
CA THR A 164 -1.34 22.94 -12.17
C THR A 164 -0.74 22.18 -11.00
N ILE A 165 0.57 22.35 -10.79
CA ILE A 165 1.30 21.79 -9.66
C ILE A 165 0.87 22.55 -8.39
N PRO A 166 0.39 21.86 -7.34
CA PRO A 166 -0.03 22.54 -6.13
C PRO A 166 1.17 23.14 -5.39
N GLU A 167 0.96 24.33 -4.83
CA GLU A 167 1.82 24.86 -3.78
C GLU A 167 1.53 24.07 -2.50
N GLY A 168 2.54 23.37 -1.98
CA GLY A 168 2.33 22.47 -0.87
C GLY A 168 3.62 22.11 -0.16
N GLN A 169 3.47 21.24 0.84
CA GLN A 169 4.59 20.67 1.55
C GLN A 169 5.45 19.83 0.59
N ILE A 170 6.77 19.99 0.69
CA ILE A 170 7.71 19.10 -0.02
C ILE A 170 7.94 17.89 0.87
N ILE A 171 7.81 16.71 0.30
CA ILE A 171 7.98 15.44 1.01
C ILE A 171 9.22 14.76 0.44
N LYS A 172 10.23 14.55 1.27
CA LYS A 172 11.39 13.75 0.92
C LYS A 172 11.07 12.27 1.13
N PHE A 173 11.20 11.47 0.07
CA PHE A 173 11.05 10.01 0.10
C PHE A 173 12.43 9.36 0.02
N THR A 174 12.86 8.76 1.11
CA THR A 174 14.15 8.04 1.20
C THR A 174 13.92 6.54 1.13
N PHE A 175 14.58 5.85 0.20
CA PHE A 175 14.40 4.40 0.04
C PHE A 175 14.89 3.65 1.28
N GLN A 176 14.09 2.70 1.76
CA GLN A 176 14.39 1.91 2.95
C GLN A 176 14.74 0.47 2.55
N LYS A 177 16.02 0.20 2.33
CA LYS A 177 16.51 -1.15 2.06
C LYS A 177 16.24 -2.04 3.28
N ASN A 178 15.74 -3.26 3.02
CA ASN A 178 15.37 -4.25 4.04
C ASN A 178 14.29 -3.82 5.04
N ALA A 179 13.52 -2.76 4.75
CA ALA A 179 12.43 -2.41 5.64
C ALA A 179 11.21 -3.34 5.47
N TRP A 180 10.39 -3.40 6.51
CA TRP A 180 9.04 -3.94 6.42
C TRP A 180 8.09 -2.89 5.84
N GLY A 181 7.29 -3.29 4.87
CA GLY A 181 6.34 -2.41 4.21
C GLY A 181 4.94 -2.47 4.82
N SER A 182 4.55 -3.62 5.37
CA SER A 182 3.24 -3.82 5.97
C SER A 182 3.25 -4.89 7.06
N MET A 183 2.21 -4.89 7.89
CA MET A 183 1.92 -5.99 8.80
C MET A 183 1.67 -7.29 8.03
N ASP A 184 0.93 -7.22 6.92
CA ASP A 184 0.64 -8.39 6.08
C ASP A 184 1.91 -9.04 5.52
N GLU A 185 2.91 -8.24 5.11
CA GLU A 185 4.19 -8.77 4.63
C GLU A 185 4.90 -9.60 5.70
N ALA A 186 4.89 -9.13 6.95
CA ALA A 186 5.49 -9.84 8.08
C ALA A 186 4.71 -11.11 8.44
N ILE A 187 3.38 -11.05 8.41
CA ILE A 187 2.51 -12.20 8.61
C ILE A 187 2.72 -13.25 7.50
N ASP A 188 2.82 -12.83 6.24
CA ASP A 188 3.13 -13.72 5.12
C ASP A 188 4.49 -14.41 5.33
N PHE A 189 5.50 -13.67 5.78
CA PHE A 189 6.82 -14.21 6.09
C PHE A 189 6.76 -15.27 7.21
N TYR A 190 6.07 -14.94 8.30
CA TYR A 190 5.81 -15.86 9.41
C TYR A 190 5.14 -17.14 8.90
N GLU A 191 4.04 -17.00 8.16
CA GLU A 191 3.28 -18.15 7.67
C GLU A 191 4.08 -19.02 6.72
N ASN A 192 4.84 -18.42 5.79
CA ASN A 192 5.67 -19.16 4.85
C ASN A 192 6.80 -19.91 5.57
N THR A 193 7.34 -19.36 6.66
CA THR A 193 8.32 -20.04 7.50
C THR A 193 7.71 -21.28 8.16
N TYR A 194 6.52 -21.17 8.75
CA TYR A 194 5.84 -22.31 9.36
C TYR A 194 5.28 -23.32 8.34
N LYS A 195 4.88 -22.88 7.15
CA LYS A 195 4.37 -23.76 6.08
C LYS A 195 5.48 -24.54 5.37
N ASN A 196 6.73 -24.11 5.44
CA ASN A 196 7.85 -24.84 4.87
C ASN A 196 8.15 -26.10 5.70
N THR A 197 7.62 -27.24 5.27
CA THR A 197 7.70 -28.54 5.96
C THR A 197 9.11 -29.09 6.22
N ASN A 198 10.15 -28.47 5.64
CA ASN A 198 11.55 -28.80 5.95
C ASN A 198 12.04 -28.14 7.25
N ASN A 199 11.27 -27.22 7.83
CA ASN A 199 11.57 -26.60 9.09
C ASN A 199 10.98 -27.42 10.24
N GLU A 200 11.76 -27.67 11.30
CA GLU A 200 11.23 -28.37 12.48
C GLU A 200 10.08 -27.59 13.13
N ILE A 201 10.16 -26.26 13.13
CA ILE A 201 9.15 -25.37 13.72
C ILE A 201 7.77 -25.50 13.06
N SER A 202 7.69 -26.07 11.85
CA SER A 202 6.41 -26.30 11.17
C SER A 202 5.44 -27.18 11.96
N LYS A 203 5.95 -27.98 12.90
CA LYS A 203 5.17 -28.85 13.78
C LYS A 203 4.59 -28.09 14.98
N ASP A 204 5.08 -26.89 15.26
CA ASP A 204 4.80 -26.16 16.50
C ASP A 204 3.60 -25.21 16.39
N ILE A 205 2.98 -25.10 15.20
CA ILE A 205 1.81 -24.26 14.98
C ILE A 205 0.52 -25.09 14.82
N SER A 206 -0.50 -24.74 15.59
CA SER A 206 -1.86 -25.24 15.38
C SER A 206 -2.62 -24.32 14.44
N TRP A 207 -2.60 -24.62 13.14
CA TRP A 207 -3.29 -23.83 12.11
C TRP A 207 -4.80 -23.69 12.34
N ASN A 208 -5.44 -24.67 12.97
CA ASN A 208 -6.86 -24.60 13.32
C ASN A 208 -7.18 -23.47 14.31
N ASN A 209 -6.18 -23.05 15.10
CA ASN A 209 -6.28 -21.97 16.07
C ASN A 209 -5.61 -20.67 15.60
N TYR A 210 -5.09 -20.65 14.37
CA TYR A 210 -4.42 -19.49 13.80
C TYR A 210 -5.41 -18.63 13.01
N ARG A 211 -5.41 -17.31 13.25
CA ARG A 211 -6.18 -16.34 12.45
C ARG A 211 -5.38 -15.06 12.28
N ARG A 212 -5.26 -14.57 11.04
CA ARG A 212 -4.60 -13.29 10.73
C ARG A 212 -5.20 -12.10 11.49
N SER A 213 -6.52 -12.13 11.72
CA SER A 213 -7.24 -11.07 12.44
C SER A 213 -6.86 -10.93 13.91
N LEU A 214 -6.07 -11.85 14.46
CA LEU A 214 -5.60 -11.80 15.86
C LEU A 214 -4.23 -11.13 16.00
N TRP A 215 -3.61 -10.76 14.88
CA TRP A 215 -2.36 -10.01 14.87
C TRP A 215 -2.64 -8.51 14.96
N SER A 216 -1.78 -7.83 15.70
CA SER A 216 -1.81 -6.38 15.82
C SER A 216 -0.39 -5.81 15.83
N LEU A 217 -0.24 -4.60 15.29
CA LEU A 217 1.04 -3.91 15.21
C LEU A 217 1.44 -3.30 16.56
N VAL A 218 2.65 -3.59 17.02
CA VAL A 218 3.26 -2.90 18.16
C VAL A 218 4.08 -1.71 17.65
N LYS A 219 3.43 -0.55 17.56
CA LYS A 219 4.02 0.69 16.99
C LYS A 219 5.37 1.06 17.60
N LYS A 220 5.50 0.99 18.94
CA LYS A 220 6.72 1.39 19.65
C LYS A 220 7.93 0.49 19.33
N GLY A 221 7.70 -0.75 18.93
CA GLY A 221 8.75 -1.71 18.55
C GLY A 221 9.02 -1.79 17.05
N THR A 222 8.30 -1.04 16.23
CA THR A 222 8.34 -1.14 14.77
C THR A 222 9.00 0.09 14.17
N SER A 223 10.05 -0.13 13.39
CA SER A 223 10.72 0.90 12.58
C SER A 223 11.67 0.26 11.57
N GLY A 224 11.65 0.72 10.32
CA GLY A 224 12.62 0.31 9.31
C GLY A 224 12.64 -1.20 9.09
N ASP A 225 13.79 -1.82 9.38
CA ASP A 225 14.04 -3.26 9.25
C ASP A 225 13.35 -4.13 10.31
N THR A 226 12.78 -3.49 11.34
CA THR A 226 12.17 -4.17 12.48
C THR A 226 10.66 -3.95 12.48
N ILE A 227 9.88 -5.02 12.57
CA ILE A 227 8.45 -4.99 12.83
C ILE A 227 8.13 -5.91 14.00
N VAL A 228 7.31 -5.42 14.92
CA VAL A 228 6.88 -6.19 16.09
C VAL A 228 5.39 -6.34 16.03
N LEU A 229 4.93 -7.58 16.07
CA LEU A 229 3.53 -7.92 16.08
C LEU A 229 3.16 -8.61 17.40
N HIS A 230 1.96 -8.35 17.87
CA HIS A 230 1.34 -9.08 18.98
C HIS A 230 0.25 -9.98 18.43
N TRP A 231 0.25 -11.23 18.85
CA TRP A 231 -0.79 -12.20 18.52
C TRP A 231 -1.57 -12.55 19.78
N THR A 232 -2.89 -12.30 19.76
CA THR A 232 -3.81 -12.69 20.84
C THR A 232 -4.38 -14.10 20.64
N ASN A 233 -4.43 -14.91 21.70
CA ASN A 233 -5.07 -16.23 21.67
C ASN A 233 -6.60 -16.12 21.50
N ILE A 234 -7.20 -17.05 20.75
CA ILE A 234 -8.66 -17.08 20.49
C ILE A 234 -9.49 -17.09 21.79
N SER A 235 -8.97 -17.71 22.86
CA SER A 235 -9.64 -17.79 24.17
C SER A 235 -9.51 -16.51 25.03
N GLY A 236 -8.79 -15.49 24.57
CA GLY A 236 -8.65 -14.19 25.26
C GLY A 236 -7.75 -14.20 26.51
N ALA A 237 -7.21 -15.35 26.93
CA ALA A 237 -6.44 -15.50 28.16
C ALA A 237 -4.94 -15.10 28.06
N GLY A 238 -4.51 -14.52 26.94
CA GLY A 238 -3.13 -14.10 26.74
C GLY A 238 -2.76 -13.90 25.26
N GLY A 239 -1.50 -13.56 25.02
CA GLY A 239 -0.92 -13.44 23.70
C GLY A 239 0.60 -13.54 23.77
N SER A 240 1.23 -13.56 22.61
CA SER A 240 2.69 -13.57 22.44
C SER A 240 3.10 -12.43 21.51
N PHE A 241 4.37 -12.04 21.57
CA PHE A 241 4.93 -11.07 20.65
C PHE A 241 5.98 -11.73 19.78
N ASP A 242 5.99 -11.33 18.52
CA ASP A 242 6.97 -11.75 17.53
C ASP A 242 7.64 -10.50 16.97
N GLN A 243 8.96 -10.43 17.12
CA GLN A 243 9.78 -9.41 16.50
C GLN A 243 10.49 -9.98 15.28
N PHE A 244 10.31 -9.32 14.14
CA PHE A 244 10.96 -9.66 12.88
C PHE A 244 11.97 -8.58 12.52
N VAL A 245 13.24 -8.98 12.36
CA VAL A 245 14.33 -8.10 11.92
C VAL A 245 14.84 -8.57 10.57
N LYS A 246 14.56 -7.80 9.51
CA LYS A 246 14.87 -8.16 8.12
C LYS A 246 16.28 -7.69 7.75
N ASN A 247 17.07 -8.61 7.20
CA ASN A 247 18.40 -8.35 6.66
C ASN A 247 18.43 -8.75 5.17
N ASP A 248 19.54 -8.45 4.48
CA ASP A 248 19.70 -8.70 3.04
C ASP A 248 19.33 -10.13 2.60
N ARG A 249 19.75 -11.14 3.36
CA ARG A 249 19.58 -12.58 3.00
C ARG A 249 18.74 -13.36 3.99
N THR A 250 18.52 -12.82 5.18
CA THR A 250 17.89 -13.52 6.29
C THR A 250 16.97 -12.60 7.06
N THR A 251 16.00 -13.16 7.75
CA THR A 251 15.18 -12.48 8.73
C THR A 251 15.31 -13.20 10.05
N VAL A 252 15.49 -12.45 11.13
CA VAL A 252 15.49 -12.98 12.48
C VAL A 252 14.10 -12.84 13.05
N ILE A 253 13.51 -13.94 13.52
CA ILE A 253 12.25 -13.94 14.26
C ILE A 253 12.59 -14.22 15.72
N THR A 254 12.28 -13.29 16.62
CA THR A 254 12.41 -13.47 18.07
C THR A 254 11.03 -13.54 18.70
N PHE A 255 10.77 -14.63 19.40
CA PHE A 255 9.50 -14.90 20.06
C PHE A 255 9.58 -14.52 21.53
N PHE A 256 8.47 -13.98 22.03
CA PHE A 256 8.28 -13.61 23.42
C PHE A 256 6.96 -14.23 23.87
N ASP A 257 7.04 -15.44 24.44
CA ASP A 257 5.85 -16.14 24.88
C ASP A 257 5.22 -15.47 26.10
N GLY A 258 3.91 -15.23 26.01
CA GLY A 258 3.15 -14.56 27.06
C GLY A 258 3.29 -13.03 27.05
N ASN A 259 2.24 -12.37 27.55
CA ASN A 259 2.13 -10.90 27.48
C ASN A 259 3.22 -10.14 28.26
N VAL A 260 3.87 -10.78 29.23
CA VAL A 260 4.95 -10.18 30.04
C VAL A 260 6.34 -10.39 29.43
N GLY A 261 6.44 -11.17 28.36
CA GLY A 261 7.71 -11.53 27.75
C GLY A 261 8.37 -10.36 27.02
N TYR A 262 7.60 -9.54 26.30
CA TYR A 262 8.15 -8.46 25.49
C TYR A 262 8.35 -7.16 26.29
N PRO A 263 9.47 -6.43 26.13
CA PRO A 263 10.60 -6.71 25.22
C PRO A 263 11.77 -7.46 25.86
N ASN A 264 11.68 -7.88 27.12
CA ASN A 264 12.87 -8.20 27.93
C ASN A 264 13.16 -9.69 28.11
N HIS A 265 12.20 -10.57 27.84
CA HIS A 265 12.27 -12.00 28.10
C HIS A 265 11.91 -12.80 26.84
N PRO A 266 12.79 -12.81 25.82
CA PRO A 266 12.59 -13.63 24.63
C PRO A 266 12.74 -15.12 24.98
N THR A 267 11.95 -15.97 24.33
CA THR A 267 11.97 -17.42 24.58
C THR A 267 12.79 -18.16 23.54
N VAL A 268 12.59 -17.88 22.26
CA VAL A 268 13.31 -18.50 21.16
C VAL A 268 13.61 -17.49 20.05
N ARG A 269 14.71 -17.72 19.35
CA ARG A 269 15.08 -16.96 18.17
C ARG A 269 15.39 -17.88 17.00
N HIS A 270 14.78 -17.59 15.85
CA HIS A 270 15.06 -18.27 14.59
C HIS A 270 15.72 -17.30 13.61
N THR A 271 16.79 -17.77 12.95
CA THR A 271 17.30 -17.11 11.74
C THR A 271 16.74 -17.84 10.53
N VAL A 272 15.99 -17.13 9.71
CA VAL A 272 15.28 -17.66 8.55
C VAL A 272 15.91 -17.10 7.29
N ARG A 273 16.19 -17.94 6.30
CA ARG A 273 16.67 -17.51 4.99
C ARG A 273 15.53 -16.95 4.15
N ASN A 274 15.69 -15.75 3.60
CA ASN A 274 14.61 -15.05 2.89
C ASN A 274 14.19 -15.73 1.58
N ALA A 275 15.13 -16.41 0.90
CA ALA A 275 14.89 -16.97 -0.43
C ALA A 275 13.88 -18.14 -0.45
N ASP A 276 13.81 -18.91 0.63
CA ASP A 276 13.02 -20.14 0.70
C ASP A 276 12.36 -20.36 2.08
N TYR A 277 12.41 -19.36 2.96
CA TYR A 277 11.84 -19.41 4.31
C TYR A 277 12.38 -20.55 5.17
N LYS A 278 13.58 -21.06 4.87
CA LYS A 278 14.20 -22.13 5.64
C LYS A 278 14.81 -21.58 6.93
N VAL A 279 14.50 -22.18 8.07
CA VAL A 279 15.18 -21.92 9.34
C VAL A 279 16.58 -22.51 9.25
N ILE A 280 17.60 -21.65 9.40
CA ILE A 280 19.03 -22.05 9.32
C ILE A 280 19.73 -22.01 10.68
N LYS A 281 19.11 -21.40 11.69
CA LYS A 281 19.60 -21.37 13.07
C LYS A 281 18.43 -21.20 14.04
N THR A 282 18.50 -21.91 15.17
CA THR A 282 17.58 -21.77 16.31
C THR A 282 18.39 -21.57 17.58
N GLU A 283 17.95 -20.63 18.42
CA GLU A 283 18.55 -20.30 19.71
C GLU A 283 17.47 -20.34 20.79
N GLU A 284 17.60 -21.21 21.78
CA GLU A 284 16.73 -21.25 22.95
C GLU A 284 17.25 -20.24 23.99
N LEU A 285 16.47 -19.19 24.24
CA LEU A 285 16.87 -18.05 25.06
C LEU A 285 16.34 -18.14 26.49
N TRP A 286 15.30 -18.92 26.73
CA TRP A 286 14.73 -19.14 28.07
C TRP A 286 15.60 -19.99 29.01
N LYS A 287 16.64 -20.64 28.49
CA LYS A 287 17.57 -21.49 29.26
C LYS A 287 18.79 -20.73 29.81
N GLN A 288 18.84 -19.41 29.63
CA GLN A 288 19.98 -18.56 29.99
C GLN A 288 19.85 -17.94 31.37
#